data_AF-A0A6P2C052-F1
#
_entry.id   AF-A0A6P2C052-F1
#
_cell.length_a   1.000
_cell.length_b   1.000
_cell.length_c   1.000
_cell.angle_alpha   90.00
_cell.angle_beta   90.00
_cell.angle_gamma   90.00
#
_symmetry.space_group_name_H-M   'P 1'
#
loop_
_entity.id
_entity.type
_entity.pdbx_description
1 polymer ?
#
loop_
_entity_poly.entity_id
_entity_poly.type
_entity_poly.pdbx_seq_one_letter_code
_entity_poly.pdbx_strand_id
1 'polypeptide(L)'
;MSGDGQPARPGSAQAPVTVPAGLVTQIVNLVGTGPVELGAYTVAELTVVDAIVDFLAARPSDEVLAEAVRSLAARKLLVAGSATGEFEVRGDLGITAAFQQRARMVLDARATGTEPGEPWRILLLPQPEPITMMVRIDALGIHEISLRKLGEALKLLAAWLPRGRAADPDAGRDADALLTTAERSALVTVTRYDTQGSAEVAGSSTDLVLARHGGQLHAFARDAHDAAKLRPGALGGKDVPEALAGLLARGAPAQR
;
A
#
# COMPACT_ATOMS: atom_id res chain seq x y z
N MET A 1 -12.55 30.97 -38.25
CA MET A 1 -12.95 31.53 -36.93
C MET A 1 -13.45 30.38 -36.08
N SER A 2 -12.85 30.27 -34.91
CA SER A 2 -12.77 29.12 -34.03
C SER A 2 -14.09 28.74 -33.38
N GLY A 3 -14.34 27.43 -33.24
CA GLY A 3 -15.21 26.87 -32.22
C GLY A 3 -14.33 26.03 -31.30
N ASP A 4 -13.85 26.63 -30.22
CA ASP A 4 -13.02 25.96 -29.22
C ASP A 4 -13.87 24.97 -28.44
N GLY A 5 -13.70 23.69 -28.74
CA GLY A 5 -14.06 22.60 -27.85
C GLY A 5 -13.14 22.67 -26.64
N GLN A 6 -13.70 23.03 -25.49
CA GLN A 6 -12.99 23.04 -24.22
C GLN A 6 -12.84 21.59 -23.73
N PRO A 7 -11.62 21.02 -23.69
CA PRO A 7 -11.43 19.71 -23.08
C PRO A 7 -11.59 19.82 -21.56
N ALA A 8 -12.17 18.77 -20.97
CA ALA A 8 -12.41 18.61 -19.54
C ALA A 8 -11.15 18.89 -18.72
N ARG A 9 -11.32 19.58 -17.57
CA ARG A 9 -10.24 19.82 -16.60
C ARG A 9 -9.72 18.47 -16.09
N PRO A 10 -8.40 18.20 -16.16
CA PRO A 10 -7.79 17.09 -15.45
C PRO A 10 -8.00 17.30 -13.94
N GLY A 11 -8.13 16.20 -13.19
CA GLY A 11 -8.38 16.18 -11.75
C GLY A 11 -7.57 17.25 -11.03
N SER A 12 -8.24 18.00 -10.15
CA SER A 12 -7.60 19.04 -9.35
C SER A 12 -6.42 18.42 -8.60
N ALA A 13 -5.21 18.66 -9.10
CA ALA A 13 -3.98 18.47 -8.37
C ALA A 13 -4.08 19.38 -7.13
N GLN A 14 -4.56 18.81 -6.02
CA GLN A 14 -4.48 19.49 -4.74
C GLN A 14 -3.00 19.73 -4.44
N ALA A 15 -2.69 20.89 -3.89
CA ALA A 15 -1.31 21.26 -3.60
C ALA A 15 -0.66 20.19 -2.70
N PRO A 16 0.61 19.82 -2.95
CA PRO A 16 1.32 18.84 -2.13
C PRO A 16 1.29 19.24 -0.65
N VAL A 17 1.14 18.25 0.24
CA VAL A 17 1.16 18.50 1.69
C VAL A 17 2.53 19.06 2.04
N THR A 18 2.56 20.27 2.59
CA THR A 18 3.81 20.89 3.02
C THR A 18 4.27 20.23 4.32
N VAL A 19 5.38 19.48 4.24
CA VAL A 19 5.94 18.76 5.39
C VAL A 19 6.84 19.72 6.20
N PRO A 20 6.58 19.95 7.50
CA PRO A 20 7.43 20.79 8.33
C PRO A 20 8.89 20.32 8.36
N ALA A 21 9.82 21.27 8.34
CA ALA A 21 11.25 20.97 8.42
C ALA A 21 11.58 20.16 9.68
N GLY A 22 12.32 19.06 9.51
CA GLY A 22 12.74 18.18 10.61
C GLY A 22 11.71 17.14 11.08
N LEU A 23 10.45 17.21 10.61
CA LEU A 23 9.41 16.24 11.00
C LEU A 23 9.83 14.80 10.66
N VAL A 24 10.34 14.57 9.45
CA VAL A 24 10.78 13.24 9.00
C VAL A 24 11.84 12.66 9.93
N THR A 25 12.86 13.44 10.26
CA THR A 25 13.95 13.01 11.16
C THR A 25 13.42 12.67 12.55
N GLN A 26 12.51 13.48 13.09
CA GLN A 26 11.90 13.21 14.39
C GLN A 26 11.09 11.91 14.40
N ILE A 27 10.29 11.69 13.35
CA ILE A 27 9.49 10.46 13.21
C ILE A 27 10.37 9.23 13.04
N VAL A 28 11.46 9.32 12.25
CA VAL A 28 12.43 8.22 12.11
C VAL A 28 13.06 7.88 13.47
N ASN A 29 13.45 8.88 14.25
CA ASN A 29 13.99 8.67 15.59
C ASN A 29 12.96 8.02 16.52
N LEU A 30 11.69 8.42 16.43
CA LEU A 30 10.61 7.84 17.22
C LEU A 30 10.35 6.37 16.82
N VAL A 31 10.34 6.06 15.52
CA VAL A 31 10.25 4.66 15.04
C VAL A 31 11.44 3.83 15.52
N GLY A 32 12.59 4.46 15.77
CA GLY A 32 13.75 3.84 16.39
C GLY A 32 13.45 3.20 17.75
N THR A 33 12.52 3.79 18.53
CA THR A 33 12.14 3.35 19.88
C THR A 33 10.95 2.40 19.92
N GLY A 34 10.18 2.29 18.83
CA GLY A 34 9.02 1.41 18.71
C GLY A 34 8.11 1.84 17.55
N PRO A 35 7.06 1.07 17.23
CA PRO A 35 6.11 1.47 16.20
C PRO A 35 5.39 2.77 16.58
N VAL A 36 5.14 3.62 15.58
CA VAL A 36 4.34 4.84 15.73
C VAL A 36 2.97 4.58 15.14
N GLU A 37 1.97 4.47 15.99
CA GLU A 37 0.57 4.32 15.57
C GLU A 37 0.01 5.69 15.14
N LEU A 38 -0.50 5.76 13.92
CA LEU A 38 -1.06 6.98 13.31
C LEU A 38 -2.60 6.95 13.29
N GLY A 39 -3.22 6.10 14.11
CA GLY A 39 -4.66 5.99 14.23
C GLY A 39 -5.32 5.20 13.10
N ALA A 40 -6.62 5.42 12.94
CA ALA A 40 -7.47 4.82 11.93
C ALA A 40 -8.36 5.89 11.32
N TYR A 41 -8.50 5.85 10.00
CA TYR A 41 -9.26 6.84 9.24
C TYR A 41 -10.17 6.15 8.26
N THR A 42 -11.35 6.72 8.04
CA THR A 42 -12.21 6.20 6.99
C THR A 42 -11.58 6.45 5.63
N VAL A 43 -11.96 5.63 4.65
CA VAL A 43 -11.58 5.82 3.24
C VAL A 43 -11.91 7.24 2.76
N ALA A 44 -13.05 7.79 3.19
CA ALA A 44 -13.47 9.13 2.83
C ALA A 44 -12.57 10.21 3.43
N GLU A 45 -12.17 10.07 4.69
CA GLU A 45 -11.26 11.01 5.36
C GLU A 45 -9.88 11.03 4.73
N LEU A 46 -9.38 9.86 4.31
CA LEU A 46 -8.11 9.77 3.60
C LEU A 46 -8.24 10.34 2.18
N THR A 47 -9.35 10.08 1.49
CA THR A 47 -9.62 10.68 0.17
C THR A 47 -9.65 12.21 0.23
N VAL A 48 -10.17 12.79 1.31
CA VAL A 48 -10.21 14.26 1.51
C VAL A 48 -8.82 14.89 1.56
N VAL A 49 -7.81 14.16 2.07
CA VAL A 49 -6.43 14.65 2.20
C VAL A 49 -5.47 14.03 1.18
N ASP A 50 -6.02 13.46 0.10
CA ASP A 50 -5.29 12.77 -0.96
C ASP A 50 -4.40 11.60 -0.44
N ALA A 51 -4.83 10.99 0.65
CA ALA A 51 -4.25 9.78 1.21
C ALA A 51 -4.98 8.53 0.70
N ILE A 52 -4.22 7.50 0.35
CA ILE A 52 -4.56 6.14 -0.06
C ILE A 52 -5.44 6.08 -1.33
N VAL A 53 -5.59 7.21 -2.05
CA VAL A 53 -6.55 7.38 -3.17
C VAL A 53 -6.37 6.37 -4.30
N ASP A 54 -5.14 6.11 -4.74
CA ASP A 54 -4.84 5.18 -5.84
C ASP A 54 -5.16 3.71 -5.49
N PHE A 55 -5.39 3.42 -4.22
CA PHE A 55 -5.63 2.07 -3.74
C PHE A 55 -7.12 1.77 -3.56
N LEU A 56 -8.00 2.76 -3.71
CA LEU A 56 -9.43 2.57 -3.51
C LEU A 56 -10.05 1.91 -4.74
N ALA A 57 -10.86 0.87 -4.51
CA ALA A 57 -11.62 0.23 -5.58
C ALA A 57 -12.73 1.15 -6.14
N ALA A 58 -13.24 2.08 -5.32
CA ALA A 58 -14.22 3.07 -5.71
C ALA A 58 -14.06 4.36 -4.90
N ARG A 59 -14.18 5.52 -5.57
CA ARG A 59 -14.20 6.83 -4.90
C ARG A 59 -15.49 6.97 -4.08
N PRO A 60 -15.43 7.44 -2.83
CA PRO A 60 -16.62 7.78 -2.05
C PRO A 60 -17.50 8.83 -2.75
N SER A 61 -18.80 8.83 -2.45
CA SER A 61 -19.72 9.85 -2.98
C SER A 61 -19.40 11.23 -2.40
N ASP A 62 -19.77 12.30 -3.09
CA ASP A 62 -19.50 13.67 -2.63
C ASP A 62 -20.18 13.99 -1.29
N GLU A 63 -21.33 13.38 -1.00
CA GLU A 63 -22.01 13.49 0.30
C GLU A 63 -21.16 12.90 1.44
N VAL A 64 -20.60 11.70 1.21
CA VAL A 64 -19.71 11.03 2.17
C VAL A 64 -18.41 11.81 2.35
N LEU A 65 -17.88 12.40 1.27
CA LEU A 65 -16.69 13.28 1.36
C LEU A 65 -17.00 14.56 2.14
N ALA A 66 -18.17 15.18 1.95
CA ALA A 66 -18.57 16.35 2.70
C ALA A 66 -18.72 16.06 4.19
N GLU A 67 -19.24 14.88 4.56
CA GLU A 67 -19.28 14.44 5.95
C GLU A 67 -17.90 14.18 6.52
N ALA A 68 -16.99 13.58 5.74
CA ALA A 68 -15.60 13.40 6.13
C ALA A 68 -14.90 14.75 6.42
N VAL A 69 -15.11 15.76 5.56
CA VAL A 69 -14.59 17.13 5.80
C VAL A 69 -15.12 17.70 7.12
N ARG A 70 -16.42 17.55 7.39
CA ARG A 70 -17.03 18.01 8.65
C ARG A 70 -16.45 17.27 9.87
N SER A 71 -16.32 15.95 9.80
CA SER A 71 -15.69 15.12 10.84
C SER A 71 -14.26 15.58 11.13
N LEU A 72 -13.44 15.77 10.10
CA LEU A 72 -12.05 16.20 10.24
C LEU A 72 -11.93 17.62 10.81
N ALA A 73 -12.77 18.54 10.36
CA ALA A 73 -12.81 19.90 10.89
C ALA A 73 -13.24 19.93 12.37
N ALA A 74 -14.27 19.15 12.74
CA ALA A 74 -14.72 19.03 14.13
C ALA A 74 -13.62 18.48 15.05
N ARG A 75 -12.80 17.56 14.54
CA ARG A 75 -11.62 17.00 15.25
C ARG A 75 -10.38 17.88 15.15
N LYS A 76 -10.45 19.04 14.48
CA LYS A 76 -9.33 19.97 14.24
C LYS A 76 -8.14 19.33 13.51
N LEU A 77 -8.39 18.25 12.76
CA LEU A 77 -7.40 17.59 11.90
C LEU A 77 -7.31 18.25 10.53
N LEU A 78 -8.37 18.96 10.12
CA LEU A 78 -8.40 19.80 8.94
C LEU A 78 -8.77 21.21 9.37
N VAL A 79 -7.90 22.19 9.13
CA VAL A 79 -8.16 23.60 9.46
C VAL A 79 -7.92 24.49 8.25
N ALA A 80 -8.53 25.67 8.22
CA ALA A 80 -8.26 26.65 7.18
C ALA A 80 -6.78 27.06 7.20
N GLY A 81 -6.15 27.06 6.02
CA GLY A 81 -4.78 27.52 5.82
C GLY A 81 -4.66 29.04 5.84
N SER A 82 -3.43 29.53 5.67
CA SER A 82 -3.12 30.97 5.64
C SER A 82 -3.56 31.67 4.36
N ALA A 83 -3.76 30.93 3.26
CA ALA A 83 -4.29 31.45 2.01
C ALA A 83 -5.72 30.95 1.72
N THR A 84 -6.44 31.73 0.92
CA THR A 84 -7.84 31.44 0.57
C THR A 84 -7.96 30.13 -0.21
N GLY A 85 -8.70 29.16 0.34
CA GLY A 85 -8.90 27.85 -0.29
C GLY A 85 -7.84 26.80 0.04
N GLU A 86 -6.86 27.14 0.88
CA GLU A 86 -5.92 26.16 1.44
C GLU A 86 -6.46 25.58 2.75
N PHE A 87 -6.09 24.33 3.02
CA PHE A 87 -6.34 23.68 4.30
C PHE A 87 -5.02 23.09 4.83
N GLU A 88 -4.83 23.17 6.14
CA GLU A 88 -3.74 22.52 6.84
C GLU A 88 -4.25 21.20 7.44
N VAL A 89 -3.56 20.11 7.12
CA VAL A 89 -3.82 18.79 7.70
C VAL A 89 -2.90 18.59 8.91
N ARG A 90 -3.47 18.27 10.06
CA ARG A 90 -2.77 18.23 11.35
C ARG A 90 -2.72 16.84 11.95
N GLY A 91 -1.84 16.70 12.93
CA GLY A 91 -1.71 15.48 13.74
C GLY A 91 -1.17 14.28 12.95
N ASP A 92 -1.56 13.11 13.41
CA ASP A 92 -1.31 11.80 12.82
C ASP A 92 -1.86 11.66 11.38
N LEU A 93 -2.98 12.32 11.05
CA LEU A 93 -3.48 12.39 9.67
C LEU A 93 -2.49 13.14 8.76
N GLY A 94 -1.94 14.25 9.24
CA GLY A 94 -0.92 15.01 8.50
C GLY A 94 0.35 14.21 8.28
N ILE A 95 0.78 13.44 9.28
CA ILE A 95 1.92 12.50 9.17
C ILE A 95 1.60 11.43 8.13
N THR A 96 0.41 10.83 8.18
CA THR A 96 -0.04 9.81 7.22
C THR A 96 0.03 10.32 5.79
N ALA A 97 -0.58 11.47 5.51
CA ALA A 97 -0.59 12.07 4.18
C ALA A 97 0.84 12.39 3.70
N ALA A 98 1.67 12.99 4.57
CA ALA A 98 3.06 13.32 4.25
C ALA A 98 3.90 12.07 3.90
N PHE A 99 3.81 11.00 4.70
CA PHE A 99 4.59 9.78 4.48
C PHE A 99 4.11 8.98 3.27
N GLN A 100 2.83 9.07 2.94
CA GLN A 100 2.31 8.47 1.72
C GLN A 100 2.79 9.20 0.47
N GLN A 101 2.68 10.54 0.42
CA GLN A 101 3.12 11.34 -0.74
C GLN A 101 4.62 11.23 -1.01
N ARG A 102 5.39 10.86 0.02
CA ARG A 102 6.83 10.58 -0.09
C ARG A 102 7.15 9.17 -0.58
N ALA A 103 6.20 8.24 -0.49
CA ALA A 103 6.42 6.87 -0.92
C ALA A 103 6.63 6.84 -2.44
N ARG A 104 7.64 6.08 -2.87
CA ARG A 104 7.93 5.86 -4.30
C ARG A 104 7.62 4.43 -4.73
N MET A 105 7.13 3.64 -3.79
CA MET A 105 6.73 2.27 -4.03
C MET A 105 5.70 1.85 -2.99
N VAL A 106 4.91 0.86 -3.37
CA VAL A 106 3.93 0.20 -2.53
C VAL A 106 4.01 -1.29 -2.75
N LEU A 107 3.92 -2.05 -1.67
CA LEU A 107 3.63 -3.47 -1.68
C LEU A 107 2.18 -3.62 -1.21
N ASP A 108 1.29 -4.05 -2.11
CA ASP A 108 -0.11 -4.35 -1.86
C ASP A 108 -0.27 -5.87 -1.72
N ALA A 109 -0.55 -6.32 -0.50
CA ALA A 109 -0.82 -7.71 -0.21
C ALA A 109 -2.32 -7.91 0.04
N ARG A 110 -2.96 -8.76 -0.76
CA ARG A 110 -4.38 -9.12 -0.65
C ARG A 110 -4.51 -10.61 -0.37
N ALA A 111 -5.23 -10.97 0.68
CA ALA A 111 -5.45 -12.35 1.08
C ALA A 111 -6.93 -12.73 0.96
N THR A 112 -7.18 -13.99 0.62
CA THR A 112 -8.49 -14.64 0.69
C THR A 112 -8.54 -15.56 1.92
N GLY A 113 -9.72 -16.04 2.30
CA GLY A 113 -9.87 -16.94 3.45
C GLY A 113 -9.47 -16.31 4.79
N THR A 114 -9.69 -15.00 4.93
CA THR A 114 -9.46 -14.23 6.16
C THR A 114 -10.68 -14.29 7.07
N GLU A 115 -10.44 -14.41 8.38
CA GLU A 115 -11.49 -14.39 9.41
C GLU A 115 -11.86 -12.96 9.84
N PRO A 116 -13.00 -12.73 10.53
CA PRO A 116 -13.31 -11.44 11.13
C PRO A 116 -12.18 -10.92 12.04
N GLY A 117 -11.76 -9.67 11.82
CA GLY A 117 -10.63 -9.06 12.51
C GLY A 117 -9.26 -9.36 11.90
N GLU A 118 -9.19 -10.22 10.88
CA GLU A 118 -8.00 -10.36 10.06
C GLU A 118 -8.01 -9.36 8.90
N PRO A 119 -6.87 -8.72 8.59
CA PRO A 119 -6.78 -7.86 7.42
C PRO A 119 -6.85 -8.72 6.14
N TRP A 120 -7.80 -8.42 5.27
CA TRP A 120 -7.83 -8.97 3.91
C TRP A 120 -6.86 -8.24 2.99
N ARG A 121 -6.42 -7.02 3.36
CA ARG A 121 -5.42 -6.25 2.62
C ARG A 121 -4.46 -5.51 3.53
N ILE A 122 -3.18 -5.54 3.17
CA ILE A 122 -2.10 -4.81 3.85
C ILE A 122 -1.30 -4.06 2.79
N LEU A 123 -1.12 -2.76 2.98
CA LEU A 123 -0.22 -1.94 2.18
C LEU A 123 1.05 -1.68 2.98
N LEU A 124 2.21 -1.91 2.37
CA LEU A 124 3.49 -1.40 2.87
C LEU A 124 4.01 -0.33 1.93
N LEU A 125 4.31 0.85 2.46
CA LEU A 125 4.87 1.98 1.73
C LEU A 125 6.25 2.31 2.32
N PRO A 126 7.31 1.60 1.86
CA PRO A 126 8.69 1.88 2.26
C PRO A 126 9.06 3.33 1.96
N GLN A 127 9.78 3.93 2.90
CA GLN A 127 10.29 5.29 2.78
C GLN A 127 11.74 5.26 2.28
N PRO A 128 12.29 6.42 1.85
CA PRO A 128 13.73 6.53 1.62
C PRO A 128 14.56 6.22 2.88
N GLU A 129 14.02 6.55 4.05
CA GLU A 129 14.56 6.16 5.34
C GLU A 129 14.21 4.70 5.68
N PRO A 130 14.93 4.01 6.61
CA PRO A 130 14.71 2.60 6.95
C PRO A 130 13.41 2.34 7.77
N ILE A 131 12.36 3.08 7.47
CA ILE A 131 11.02 2.96 8.04
C ILE A 131 10.01 2.71 6.92
N THR A 132 8.84 2.21 7.29
CA THR A 132 7.81 1.79 6.36
C THR A 132 6.47 2.13 6.97
N MET A 133 5.61 2.78 6.18
CA MET A 133 4.22 2.96 6.56
C MET A 133 3.47 1.67 6.24
N MET A 134 2.73 1.14 7.21
CA MET A 134 1.88 -0.02 7.08
C MET A 134 0.42 0.42 7.23
N VAL A 135 -0.42 0.01 6.30
CA VAL A 135 -1.88 0.21 6.36
C VAL A 135 -2.54 -1.15 6.40
N ARG A 136 -3.35 -1.42 7.42
CA ARG A 136 -4.11 -2.67 7.56
C ARG A 136 -5.59 -2.41 7.27
N ILE A 137 -6.15 -3.20 6.37
CA ILE A 137 -7.52 -3.07 5.89
C ILE A 137 -8.25 -4.40 6.13
N ASP A 138 -9.34 -4.35 6.87
CA ASP A 138 -10.22 -5.47 7.15
C ASP A 138 -11.65 -5.21 6.61
N ALA A 139 -12.60 -6.04 7.02
CA ALA A 139 -14.00 -5.92 6.58
C ALA A 139 -14.69 -4.63 7.03
N LEU A 140 -14.18 -3.95 8.06
CA LEU A 140 -14.71 -2.69 8.60
C LEU A 140 -14.06 -1.46 7.96
N GLY A 141 -12.93 -1.64 7.26
CA GLY A 141 -12.21 -0.58 6.57
C GLY A 141 -10.75 -0.52 6.99
N ILE A 142 -10.20 0.69 7.02
CA ILE A 142 -8.82 0.89 7.47
C ILE A 142 -8.81 0.83 9.00
N HIS A 143 -8.22 -0.23 9.51
CA HIS A 143 -8.21 -0.55 10.93
C HIS A 143 -6.98 0.01 11.64
N GLU A 144 -5.84 0.10 10.95
CA GLU A 144 -4.60 0.66 11.50
C GLU A 144 -3.75 1.30 10.40
N ILE A 145 -3.17 2.46 10.72
CA ILE A 145 -2.04 3.05 10.02
C ILE A 145 -0.88 3.18 11.00
N SER A 146 0.31 2.69 10.65
CA SER A 146 1.49 2.80 11.51
C SER A 146 2.79 3.00 10.74
N LEU A 147 3.78 3.59 11.38
CA LEU A 147 5.16 3.66 10.90
C LEU A 147 6.03 2.72 11.73
N ARG A 148 6.77 1.83 11.05
CA ARG A 148 7.57 0.77 11.68
C ARG A 148 8.89 0.60 10.94
N LYS A 149 9.85 -0.11 11.55
CA LYS A 149 11.05 -0.54 10.81
C LYS A 149 10.64 -1.51 9.70
N LEU A 150 11.28 -1.44 8.54
CA LEU A 150 10.93 -2.29 7.39
C LEU A 150 10.94 -3.80 7.74
N GLY A 151 11.98 -4.26 8.45
CA GLY A 151 12.07 -5.66 8.84
C GLY A 151 10.96 -6.13 9.78
N GLU A 152 10.43 -5.24 10.63
CA GLU A 152 9.29 -5.54 11.51
C GLU A 152 7.99 -5.59 10.69
N ALA A 153 7.79 -4.62 9.80
CA ALA A 153 6.63 -4.59 8.90
C ALA A 153 6.55 -5.84 8.01
N LEU A 154 7.69 -6.30 7.48
CA LEU A 154 7.77 -7.53 6.68
C LEU A 154 7.44 -8.79 7.50
N LYS A 155 7.90 -8.87 8.75
CA LYS A 155 7.55 -9.99 9.66
C LYS A 155 6.06 -10.01 9.98
N LEU A 156 5.48 -8.84 10.27
CA LEU A 156 4.05 -8.72 10.52
C LEU A 156 3.23 -9.07 9.29
N LEU A 157 3.61 -8.59 8.11
CA LEU A 157 2.96 -8.97 6.86
C LEU A 157 3.03 -10.49 6.63
N ALA A 158 4.21 -11.10 6.75
CA ALA A 158 4.37 -12.54 6.57
C ALA A 158 3.54 -13.36 7.57
N ALA A 159 3.27 -12.82 8.75
CA ALA A 159 2.36 -13.45 9.71
C ALA A 159 0.92 -13.53 9.16
N TRP A 160 0.46 -12.56 8.36
CA TRP A 160 -0.90 -12.55 7.81
C TRP A 160 -1.04 -13.26 6.46
N LEU A 161 0.07 -13.59 5.80
CA LEU A 161 0.07 -14.32 4.55
C LEU A 161 -0.14 -15.83 4.77
N PRO A 162 -0.58 -16.58 3.73
CA PRO A 162 -0.65 -18.03 3.77
C PRO A 162 0.68 -18.64 4.26
N ARG A 163 0.59 -19.57 5.22
CA ARG A 163 1.74 -20.23 5.83
C ARG A 163 1.69 -21.74 5.61
N GLY A 164 2.84 -22.38 5.57
CA GLY A 164 2.95 -23.83 5.42
C GLY A 164 4.40 -24.23 5.13
N ARG A 165 4.64 -25.55 5.03
CA ARG A 165 5.93 -26.04 4.55
C ARG A 165 6.05 -25.70 3.06
N ALA A 166 7.20 -25.19 2.62
CA ALA A 166 7.42 -24.91 1.21
C ALA A 166 7.11 -26.16 0.36
N ALA A 167 6.23 -25.98 -0.64
CA ALA A 167 5.90 -27.02 -1.60
C ALA A 167 7.07 -27.25 -2.57
N ASP A 168 7.13 -28.44 -3.15
CA ASP A 168 8.02 -28.72 -4.27
C ASP A 168 7.61 -27.84 -5.47
N PRO A 169 8.53 -27.08 -6.09
CA PRO A 169 8.24 -26.31 -7.30
C PRO A 169 7.62 -27.14 -8.44
N ASP A 170 7.96 -28.43 -8.54
CA ASP A 170 7.40 -29.33 -9.56
C ASP A 170 5.96 -29.79 -9.25
N ALA A 171 5.50 -29.68 -8.00
CA ALA A 171 4.15 -30.07 -7.58
C ALA A 171 3.06 -29.03 -7.93
N GLY A 172 3.44 -27.84 -8.42
CA GLY A 172 2.54 -26.71 -8.71
C GLY A 172 2.27 -26.46 -10.20
N ARG A 173 2.32 -27.47 -11.07
CA ARG A 173 2.21 -27.26 -12.54
C ARG A 173 0.85 -26.71 -13.00
N ASP A 174 -0.21 -26.93 -12.23
CA ASP A 174 -1.54 -26.36 -12.48
C ASP A 174 -1.88 -25.35 -11.36
N ALA A 175 -1.44 -24.11 -11.55
CA ALA A 175 -1.64 -23.05 -10.57
C ALA A 175 -3.12 -22.67 -10.43
N ASP A 176 -3.90 -22.75 -11.50
CA ASP A 176 -5.32 -22.35 -11.50
C ASP A 176 -6.18 -23.33 -10.71
N ALA A 177 -5.97 -24.64 -10.92
CA ALA A 177 -6.64 -25.67 -10.13
C ALA A 177 -6.29 -25.54 -8.64
N LEU A 178 -5.02 -25.29 -8.33
CA LEU A 178 -4.55 -25.15 -6.96
C LEU A 178 -5.12 -23.91 -6.27
N LEU A 179 -5.15 -22.76 -6.95
CA LEU A 179 -5.71 -21.53 -6.40
C LEU A 179 -7.22 -21.64 -6.15
N THR A 180 -7.93 -22.44 -6.96
CA THR A 180 -9.36 -22.68 -6.81
C THR A 180 -9.68 -23.50 -5.55
N THR A 181 -8.80 -24.42 -5.16
CA THR A 181 -9.01 -25.30 -4.00
C THR A 181 -8.19 -24.91 -2.77
N ALA A 182 -7.45 -23.80 -2.82
CA ALA A 182 -6.58 -23.36 -1.73
C ALA A 182 -7.38 -23.01 -0.47
N GLU A 183 -6.86 -23.41 0.70
CA GLU A 183 -7.40 -23.04 2.02
C GLU A 183 -7.30 -21.53 2.24
N ARG A 184 -6.19 -20.95 1.80
CA ARG A 184 -5.88 -19.51 1.89
C ARG A 184 -4.96 -19.16 0.72
N SER A 185 -5.24 -18.07 0.03
CA SER A 185 -4.34 -17.54 -1.00
C SER A 185 -4.05 -16.07 -0.75
N ALA A 186 -2.94 -15.59 -1.32
CA ALA A 186 -2.62 -14.18 -1.32
C ALA A 186 -1.94 -13.76 -2.63
N LEU A 187 -2.27 -12.57 -3.10
CA LEU A 187 -1.55 -11.86 -4.14
C LEU A 187 -0.78 -10.71 -3.48
N VAL A 188 0.53 -10.68 -3.69
CA VAL A 188 1.41 -9.60 -3.28
C VAL A 188 1.94 -8.92 -4.54
N THR A 189 1.57 -7.66 -4.73
CA THR A 189 2.03 -6.84 -5.87
C THR A 189 2.89 -5.72 -5.35
N VAL A 190 4.11 -5.59 -5.88
CA VAL A 190 4.97 -4.42 -5.66
C VAL A 190 4.84 -3.50 -6.85
N THR A 191 4.27 -2.31 -6.66
CA THR A 191 4.20 -1.25 -7.67
C THR A 191 5.20 -0.16 -7.32
N ARG A 192 5.94 0.31 -8.32
CA ARG A 192 6.78 1.50 -8.20
C ARG A 192 6.15 2.65 -8.94
N TYR A 193 6.15 3.82 -8.33
CA TYR A 193 5.69 5.04 -8.96
C TYR A 193 6.85 5.67 -9.68
N ASP A 194 6.69 5.93 -10.97
CA ASP A 194 7.58 6.84 -11.69
C ASP A 194 6.98 8.25 -11.65
N THR A 195 7.87 9.24 -11.67
CA THR A 195 7.47 10.64 -11.87
C THR A 195 7.63 10.94 -13.35
N GLN A 196 6.53 10.91 -14.11
CA GLN A 196 6.51 11.46 -15.48
C GLN A 196 5.89 12.87 -15.44
N GLY A 197 6.75 13.88 -15.40
CA GLY A 197 6.31 15.27 -15.22
C GLY A 197 5.83 15.53 -13.79
N SER A 198 4.66 16.14 -13.62
CA SER A 198 4.04 16.45 -12.31
C SER A 198 3.04 15.39 -11.82
N ALA A 199 2.86 14.31 -12.58
CA ALA A 199 1.94 13.22 -12.22
C ALA A 199 2.75 11.97 -11.86
N GLU A 200 2.39 11.33 -10.75
CA GLU A 200 2.86 9.99 -10.41
C GLU A 200 2.11 8.99 -11.31
N VAL A 201 2.84 8.16 -12.04
CA VAL A 201 2.26 7.08 -12.85
C VAL A 201 2.73 5.75 -12.29
N ALA A 202 1.83 4.76 -12.28
CA ALA A 202 2.20 3.40 -11.92
C ALA A 202 3.20 2.88 -12.97
N GLY A 203 4.45 2.68 -12.53
CA GLY A 203 5.54 2.15 -13.33
C GLY A 203 5.51 0.63 -13.36
N SER A 204 6.68 0.00 -13.13
CA SER A 204 6.78 -1.47 -13.13
C SER A 204 6.10 -2.10 -11.92
N SER A 205 5.46 -3.25 -12.15
CA SER A 205 4.88 -4.09 -11.10
C SER A 205 5.47 -5.50 -11.10
N THR A 206 5.65 -6.06 -9.91
CA THR A 206 6.09 -7.46 -9.72
C THR A 206 5.14 -8.17 -8.78
N ASP A 207 4.65 -9.33 -9.21
CA ASP A 207 3.70 -10.15 -8.45
C ASP A 207 4.37 -11.36 -7.79
N LEU A 208 3.93 -11.67 -6.58
CA LEU A 208 4.12 -12.94 -5.88
C LEU A 208 2.75 -13.46 -5.45
N VAL A 209 2.40 -14.66 -5.90
CA VAL A 209 1.18 -15.35 -5.51
C VAL A 209 1.56 -16.44 -4.51
N LEU A 210 0.86 -16.49 -3.38
CA LEU A 210 1.00 -17.52 -2.35
C LEU A 210 -0.29 -18.30 -2.23
N ALA A 211 -0.20 -19.62 -2.10
CA ALA A 211 -1.37 -20.47 -1.91
C ALA A 211 -1.05 -21.59 -0.94
N ARG A 212 -1.92 -21.76 0.06
CA ARG A 212 -1.83 -22.86 1.01
C ARG A 212 -2.81 -23.96 0.61
N HIS A 213 -2.31 -25.17 0.44
CA HIS A 213 -3.12 -26.35 0.14
C HIS A 213 -2.52 -27.58 0.82
N GLY A 214 -3.30 -28.30 1.62
CA GLY A 214 -2.84 -29.52 2.30
C GLY A 214 -1.66 -29.27 3.25
N GLY A 215 -1.61 -28.08 3.88
CA GLY A 215 -0.50 -27.66 4.77
C GLY A 215 0.80 -27.29 4.05
N GLN A 216 0.86 -27.36 2.72
CA GLN A 216 1.99 -26.90 1.92
C GLN A 216 1.75 -25.46 1.41
N LEU A 217 2.82 -24.69 1.33
CA LEU A 217 2.84 -23.33 0.79
C LEU A 217 3.43 -23.36 -0.62
N HIS A 218 2.57 -23.11 -1.60
CA HIS A 218 2.95 -22.92 -2.99
C HIS A 218 3.16 -21.43 -3.26
N ALA A 219 4.16 -21.13 -4.09
CA ALA A 219 4.51 -19.76 -4.41
C ALA A 219 4.80 -19.62 -5.90
N PHE A 220 4.14 -18.64 -6.52
CA PHE A 220 4.20 -18.39 -7.95
C PHE A 220 4.57 -16.94 -8.26
N ALA A 221 5.21 -16.74 -9.40
CA ALA A 221 5.46 -15.42 -9.98
C ALA A 221 4.83 -15.37 -11.35
N ARG A 222 4.43 -14.17 -11.80
CA ARG A 222 3.92 -13.98 -13.15
C ARG A 222 4.99 -14.33 -14.20
N ASP A 223 4.59 -14.96 -15.30
CA ASP A 223 5.49 -15.21 -16.42
C ASP A 223 5.84 -13.89 -17.13
N ALA A 224 7.13 -13.67 -17.39
CA ALA A 224 7.64 -12.48 -18.04
C ALA A 224 7.35 -12.47 -19.55
N HIS A 225 7.12 -13.65 -20.13
CA HIS A 225 6.78 -13.82 -21.55
C HIS A 225 5.27 -13.99 -21.77
N ASP A 226 4.51 -14.32 -20.72
CA ASP A 226 3.07 -14.53 -20.78
C ASP A 226 2.41 -14.12 -19.46
N ALA A 227 1.92 -12.89 -19.39
CA ALA A 227 1.34 -12.35 -18.16
C ALA A 227 0.15 -13.16 -17.62
N ALA A 228 -0.51 -13.99 -18.43
CA ALA A 228 -1.61 -14.85 -17.99
C ALA A 228 -1.14 -16.11 -17.25
N LYS A 229 0.16 -16.44 -17.29
CA LYS A 229 0.71 -17.65 -16.67
C LYS A 229 1.43 -17.39 -15.37
N LEU A 230 1.36 -18.37 -14.49
CA LEU A 230 2.06 -18.41 -13.21
C LEU A 230 3.17 -19.46 -13.25
N ARG A 231 4.37 -19.06 -12.85
CA ARG A 231 5.53 -19.95 -12.74
C ARG A 231 5.77 -20.32 -11.29
N PRO A 232 5.88 -21.62 -10.93
CA PRO A 232 6.13 -22.05 -9.57
C PRO A 232 7.57 -21.73 -9.12
N GLY A 233 7.81 -21.83 -7.81
CA GLY A 233 9.15 -21.67 -7.22
C GLY A 233 9.55 -20.23 -6.93
N ALA A 234 8.58 -19.30 -6.82
CA ALA A 234 8.87 -17.88 -6.65
C ALA A 234 9.64 -17.52 -5.37
N LEU A 235 9.58 -18.36 -4.34
CA LEU A 235 10.38 -18.19 -3.12
C LEU A 235 11.87 -18.51 -3.33
N GLY A 236 12.22 -19.38 -4.29
CA GLY A 236 13.61 -19.73 -4.59
C GLY A 236 14.41 -20.22 -3.37
N GLY A 237 13.78 -20.99 -2.47
CA GLY A 237 14.40 -21.50 -1.24
C GLY A 237 14.45 -20.52 -0.07
N LYS A 238 13.97 -19.29 -0.23
CA LYS A 238 13.87 -18.29 0.84
C LYS A 238 12.61 -18.48 1.67
N ASP A 239 12.62 -17.92 2.89
CA ASP A 239 11.38 -17.72 3.62
C ASP A 239 10.54 -16.57 3.03
N VAL A 240 9.30 -16.43 3.49
CA VAL A 240 8.39 -15.39 2.98
C VAL A 240 8.92 -13.97 3.27
N PRO A 241 9.34 -13.60 4.50
CA PRO A 241 9.97 -12.29 4.74
C PRO A 241 11.15 -11.96 3.82
N GLU A 242 12.07 -12.91 3.59
CA GLU A 242 13.22 -12.74 2.71
C GLU A 242 12.81 -12.60 1.24
N ALA A 243 11.79 -13.34 0.80
CA ALA A 243 11.23 -13.21 -0.53
C ALA A 243 10.59 -11.82 -0.74
N LEU A 244 9.80 -11.35 0.24
CA LEU A 244 9.19 -10.02 0.21
C LEU A 244 10.25 -8.90 0.20
N ALA A 245 11.29 -9.01 1.04
CA ALA A 245 12.43 -8.10 1.01
C ALA A 245 13.12 -8.10 -0.36
N GLY A 246 13.28 -9.28 -0.96
CA GLY A 246 13.82 -9.45 -2.31
C GLY A 246 12.96 -8.77 -3.39
N LEU A 247 11.63 -8.85 -3.31
CA LEU A 247 10.72 -8.16 -4.23
C LEU A 247 10.87 -6.64 -4.13
N LEU A 248 10.96 -6.11 -2.92
CA LEU A 248 11.19 -4.69 -2.68
C LEU A 248 12.53 -4.22 -3.24
N ALA A 249 13.60 -5.01 -3.07
CA ALA A 249 14.95 -4.68 -3.53
C ALA A 249 15.13 -4.78 -5.06
N ARG A 250 14.44 -5.73 -5.73
CA ARG A 250 14.59 -6.06 -7.17
C ARG A 250 14.20 -4.96 -8.17
N GLY A 251 13.87 -3.78 -7.70
CA GLY A 251 13.83 -2.61 -8.57
C GLY A 251 14.04 -1.31 -7.81
N ALA A 252 14.89 -1.34 -6.79
CA ALA A 252 15.72 -0.17 -6.57
C ALA A 252 16.49 0.11 -7.87
N PRO A 253 16.54 1.37 -8.37
CA PRO A 253 17.37 1.69 -9.51
C PRO A 253 18.82 1.31 -9.18
N ALA A 254 19.53 0.73 -10.14
CA ALA A 254 20.97 0.55 -10.02
C ALA A 254 21.59 1.92 -9.73
N GLN A 255 22.25 2.06 -8.58
CA GLN A 255 23.09 3.23 -8.34
C GLN A 255 24.16 3.21 -9.43
N ARG A 256 24.06 4.15 -10.37
CA ARG A 256 25.14 4.50 -11.30
C ARG A 256 25.87 5.70 -10.75
#